data_AF-A0A1U8JR99-F1
#
_entry.id   AF-A0A1U8JR99-F1
#
_cell.length_a   1.000
_cell.length_b   1.000
_cell.length_c   1.000
_cell.angle_alpha   90.00
_cell.angle_beta   90.00
_cell.angle_gamma   90.00
#
_symmetry.space_group_name_H-M   'P 1'
#
loop_
_entity.id
_entity.type
_entity.pdbx_description
1 polymer ?
#
loop_
_entity_poly.entity_id
_entity_poly.type
_entity_poly.pdbx_seq_one_letter_code
_entity_poly.pdbx_strand_id
1 'polypeptide(L)'
;MDKFMLYSLTAGKKALQDGGVNEDVMEELDKTKCGVLIGSAMGGMKVFNDAIEALRISYRKMNPFCVPFATTNMGSTMLAMDLGWMGPNYSI
;
A
#
# COMPACT_ATOMS: atom_id res chain seq x y z
N MET A 1 5.62 6.92 5.23
CA MET A 1 4.87 5.67 5.06
C MET A 1 4.75 5.02 6.42
N ASP A 2 3.56 4.55 6.79
CA ASP A 2 3.32 3.74 7.99
C ASP A 2 3.89 2.32 7.84
N LYS A 3 4.18 1.66 8.95
CA LYS A 3 4.76 0.30 8.97
C LYS A 3 3.82 -0.74 8.36
N PHE A 4 2.49 -0.59 8.51
CA PHE A 4 1.56 -1.57 7.96
C PHE A 4 1.69 -1.71 6.43
N MET A 5 1.95 -0.60 5.72
CA MET A 5 2.20 -0.62 4.27
C MET A 5 3.49 -1.36 3.93
N LEU A 6 4.57 -1.12 4.69
CA LEU A 6 5.84 -1.81 4.47
C LEU A 6 5.72 -3.32 4.69
N TYR A 7 4.93 -3.72 5.70
CA TYR A 7 4.64 -5.12 5.96
C TYR A 7 3.80 -5.73 4.83
N SER A 8 2.76 -5.03 4.37
CA SER A 8 1.90 -5.48 3.25
C SER A 8 2.70 -5.66 1.96
N LEU A 9 3.56 -4.69 1.62
CA LEU A 9 4.42 -4.73 0.46
C LEU A 9 5.42 -5.89 0.53
N THR A 10 6.08 -6.05 1.67
CA THR A 10 7.09 -7.10 1.87
C THR A 10 6.46 -8.49 1.86
N ALA A 11 5.33 -8.66 2.55
CA ALA A 11 4.60 -9.92 2.60
C ALA A 11 4.04 -10.29 1.22
N GLY A 12 3.48 -9.32 0.48
CA GLY A 12 2.96 -9.53 -0.86
C GLY A 12 4.02 -10.01 -1.85
N LYS A 13 5.19 -9.35 -1.88
CA LYS A 13 6.31 -9.80 -2.72
C LYS A 13 6.80 -11.20 -2.38
N LYS A 14 6.93 -11.50 -1.08
CA LYS A 14 7.32 -12.84 -0.63
C LYS A 14 6.27 -13.90 -1.01
N ALA A 15 4.99 -13.58 -0.92
CA ALA A 15 3.91 -14.49 -1.31
C ALA A 15 3.94 -14.80 -2.81
N LEU A 16 4.25 -13.82 -3.67
CA LEU A 16 4.41 -14.05 -5.11
C LEU A 16 5.59 -14.96 -5.41
N GLN A 17 6.74 -14.71 -4.78
CA GLN A 17 7.92 -15.55 -4.92
C GLN A 17 7.66 -17.00 -4.46
N ASP A 18 7.02 -17.18 -3.30
CA ASP A 18 6.64 -18.49 -2.77
C ASP A 18 5.60 -19.19 -3.68
N GLY A 19 4.72 -18.42 -4.31
CA GLY A 19 3.77 -18.88 -5.32
C GLY A 19 4.38 -19.19 -6.69
N GLY A 20 5.70 -19.07 -6.86
CA GLY A 20 6.41 -19.33 -8.12
C GLY A 20 6.24 -18.24 -9.18
N VAL A 21 5.72 -17.07 -8.80
CA VAL A 21 5.59 -15.91 -9.68
C VAL A 21 6.91 -15.15 -9.69
N ASN A 22 7.87 -15.71 -10.43
CA ASN A 22 9.20 -15.14 -10.63
C ASN A 22 9.18 -14.05 -11.72
N GLU A 23 10.32 -13.38 -11.95
CA GLU A 23 10.43 -12.30 -12.94
C GLU A 23 9.99 -12.74 -14.34
N ASP A 24 10.41 -13.93 -14.80
CA ASP A 24 10.02 -14.47 -16.11
C ASP A 24 8.49 -14.65 -16.23
N VAL A 25 7.87 -15.24 -15.20
CA VAL A 25 6.41 -15.41 -15.14
C VAL A 25 5.71 -14.06 -15.10
N MET A 26 6.32 -13.07 -14.43
CA MET A 26 5.75 -11.74 -14.34
C MET A 26 5.74 -10.98 -15.67
N GLU A 27 6.68 -11.26 -16.58
CA GLU A 27 6.70 -10.67 -17.91
C GLU A 27 5.61 -11.23 -18.82
N GLU A 28 5.24 -12.50 -18.62
CA GLU A 28 4.17 -13.16 -19.40
C GLU A 28 2.75 -12.78 -18.94
N LEU A 29 2.61 -12.29 -17.70
CA LEU A 29 1.31 -11.92 -17.15
C LEU A 29 0.75 -10.63 -17.78
N ASP A 30 -0.51 -10.70 -18.17
CA ASP A 30 -1.30 -9.51 -18.53
C ASP A 30 -1.58 -8.67 -17.28
N LYS A 31 -0.79 -7.62 -17.08
CA LYS A 31 -0.89 -6.71 -15.94
C LYS A 31 -2.27 -6.06 -15.79
N THR A 32 -3.05 -5.94 -16.88
CA THR A 32 -4.42 -5.41 -16.82
C THR A 32 -5.42 -6.35 -16.13
N LYS A 33 -5.06 -7.62 -16.01
CA LYS A 33 -5.87 -8.67 -15.37
C LYS A 33 -5.37 -9.05 -13.97
N CYS A 34 -4.19 -8.57 -13.59
CA CYS A 34 -3.62 -8.84 -12.27
C CYS A 34 -4.12 -7.79 -11.27
N GLY A 35 -4.81 -8.23 -10.21
CA GLY A 35 -5.37 -7.36 -9.18
C GLY A 35 -4.72 -7.58 -7.81
N VAL A 36 -4.88 -6.61 -6.91
CA VAL A 36 -4.38 -6.68 -5.53
C VAL A 36 -5.53 -6.35 -4.57
N LEU A 37 -5.77 -7.23 -3.61
CA LEU A 37 -6.78 -7.02 -2.59
C LEU A 37 -6.13 -7.25 -1.22
N ILE A 38 -5.85 -6.17 -0.50
CA ILE A 38 -5.24 -6.23 0.84
C ILE A 38 -6.04 -5.32 1.77
N GLY A 39 -6.52 -5.92 2.86
CA GLY A 39 -7.27 -5.24 3.93
C GLY A 39 -6.39 -4.78 5.07
N SER A 40 -6.75 -3.65 5.68
CA SER A 40 -6.21 -3.20 6.97
C SER A 40 -7.33 -2.58 7.81
N ALA A 41 -7.49 -3.05 9.05
CA ALA A 41 -8.58 -2.58 9.91
C ALA A 41 -8.45 -1.10 10.30
N MET A 42 -7.22 -0.64 10.60
CA MET A 42 -6.99 0.73 11.08
C MET A 42 -6.10 1.57 10.15
N GLY A 43 -5.48 0.97 9.14
CA GLY A 43 -4.58 1.70 8.24
C GLY A 43 -3.37 2.29 8.97
N GLY A 44 -2.97 3.50 8.60
CA GLY A 44 -1.74 4.15 9.06
C GLY A 44 -1.92 5.02 10.30
N MET A 45 -2.28 4.40 11.44
CA MET A 45 -2.60 5.13 12.67
C MET A 45 -1.45 6.00 13.20
N LYS A 46 -0.19 5.61 12.98
CA LYS A 46 0.94 6.45 13.40
C LYS A 46 1.00 7.72 12.56
N VAL A 47 0.84 7.60 11.25
CA VAL A 47 0.82 8.76 10.34
C VAL A 47 -0.34 9.69 10.67
N PHE A 48 -1.51 9.13 11.01
CA PHE A 48 -2.65 9.92 11.43
C PHE A 48 -2.36 10.71 12.72
N ASN A 49 -1.79 10.06 13.73
CA ASN A 49 -1.40 10.74 14.98
C ASN A 49 -0.34 11.82 14.74
N ASP A 50 0.70 11.53 13.96
CA ASP A 50 1.75 12.50 13.62
C ASP A 50 1.17 13.71 12.86
N ALA A 51 0.15 13.51 12.03
CA ALA A 51 -0.55 14.59 11.33
C ALA A 51 -1.37 15.48 12.28
N ILE A 52 -2.03 14.89 13.28
CA ILE A 52 -2.73 15.65 14.34
C ILE A 52 -1.74 16.51 15.13
N GLU A 53 -0.60 15.94 15.54
CA GLU A 53 0.42 16.69 16.27
C GLU A 53 1.02 17.83 15.43
N ALA A 54 1.24 17.61 14.13
CA ALA A 54 1.67 18.67 13.23
C ALA A 54 0.60 19.78 13.07
N LEU A 55 -0.68 19.40 12.99
CA LEU A 55 -1.79 20.34 12.86
C LEU A 55 -1.94 21.23 14.10
N ARG A 56 -1.64 20.72 15.31
CA ARG A 56 -1.62 21.50 16.56
C ARG A 56 -0.59 22.63 16.52
N ILE A 57 0.49 22.48 15.76
CA ILE A 57 1.50 23.52 15.55
C ILE A 57 1.05 24.51 14.48
N SER A 58 0.68 24.01 13.29
CA SER A 58 0.15 24.81 12.18
C SER A 58 -0.36 23.91 11.06
N TYR A 59 -1.41 24.34 10.35
CA TYR A 59 -1.87 23.66 9.13
C TYR A 59 -0.77 23.48 8.08
N ARG A 60 0.22 24.40 8.03
CA ARG A 60 1.36 24.32 7.09
C ARG A 60 2.37 23.23 7.43
N LYS A 61 2.35 22.72 8.67
CA LYS A 61 3.26 21.66 9.14
C LYS A 61 2.72 20.26 8.87
N MET A 62 1.45 20.13 8.51
CA MET A 62 0.85 18.86 8.16
C MET A 62 1.47 18.31 6.86
N ASN A 63 1.88 17.04 6.88
CA ASN A 63 2.41 16.38 5.70
C ASN A 63 1.30 16.22 4.65
N PRO A 64 1.48 16.66 3.39
CA PRO A 64 0.46 16.50 2.35
C PRO A 64 0.12 15.04 2.03
N PHE A 65 0.99 14.10 2.39
CA PHE A 65 0.77 12.65 2.26
C PHE A 65 0.11 12.02 3.49
N CYS A 66 -0.36 12.80 4.48
CA CYS A 66 -1.00 12.25 5.67
C CYS A 66 -2.25 11.44 5.34
N VAL A 67 -3.12 11.96 4.47
CA VAL A 67 -4.36 11.28 4.08
C VAL A 67 -4.04 10.00 3.30
N PRO A 68 -3.28 10.02 2.18
CA PRO A 68 -2.91 8.81 1.46
C PRO A 68 -2.26 7.74 2.34
N PHE A 69 -1.37 8.11 3.27
CA PHE A 69 -0.68 7.15 4.11
C PHE A 69 -1.47 6.69 5.34
N ALA A 70 -2.59 7.34 5.67
CA ALA A 70 -3.48 6.91 6.74
C ALA A 70 -4.55 5.93 6.25
N THR A 71 -4.94 5.97 4.96
CA THR A 71 -6.04 5.13 4.45
C THR A 71 -5.72 3.63 4.52
N THR A 72 -6.76 2.84 4.78
CA THR A 72 -6.70 1.38 4.92
C THR A 72 -6.27 0.68 3.64
N ASN A 73 -6.69 1.21 2.49
CA ASN A 73 -6.39 0.68 1.16
C ASN A 73 -4.97 0.95 0.65
N MET A 74 -4.17 1.76 1.36
CA MET A 74 -2.87 2.15 0.85
C MET A 74 -1.88 0.97 0.77
N GLY A 75 -2.04 -0.06 1.60
CA GLY A 75 -1.25 -1.29 1.50
C GLY A 75 -1.45 -2.01 0.16
N SER A 76 -2.71 -2.17 -0.25
CA SER A 76 -3.10 -2.75 -1.54
C SER A 76 -2.57 -1.92 -2.71
N THR A 77 -2.80 -0.60 -2.64
CA THR A 77 -2.36 0.34 -3.68
C THR A 77 -0.85 0.37 -3.84
N MET A 78 -0.09 0.35 -2.75
CA MET A 78 1.37 0.37 -2.80
C MET A 78 1.92 -0.87 -3.50
N LEU A 79 1.38 -2.04 -3.18
CA LEU A 79 1.81 -3.29 -3.82
C LEU A 79 1.41 -3.32 -5.31
N ALA A 80 0.20 -2.91 -5.66
CA ALA A 80 -0.23 -2.83 -7.06
C ALA A 80 0.65 -1.88 -7.89
N MET A 81 0.97 -0.70 -7.35
CA MET A 81 1.85 0.28 -8.00
C MET A 81 3.27 -0.26 -8.17
N ASP A 82 3.81 -0.93 -7.16
CA ASP A 82 5.15 -1.51 -7.20
C ASP A 82 5.26 -2.65 -8.24
N LEU A 83 4.23 -3.50 -8.34
CA LEU A 83 4.18 -4.59 -9.33
C LEU A 83 3.73 -4.13 -10.73
N GLY A 84 3.22 -2.91 -10.86
CA GLY A 84 2.63 -2.39 -12.10
C GLY A 84 1.31 -3.09 -12.49
N TRP A 85 0.60 -3.66 -11.52
CA TRP A 85 -0.66 -4.38 -11.72
C TRP A 85 -1.83 -3.40 -11.80
N MET A 86 -2.68 -3.58 -12.82
CA MET A 86 -3.74 -2.63 -13.20
C MET A 86 -5.15 -3.23 -13.15
N GLY A 87 -5.28 -4.48 -12.69
CA GLY A 87 -6.57 -5.11 -12.43
C GLY A 87 -7.26 -4.56 -11.18
N PRO A 88 -8.29 -5.26 -10.65
CA PRO A 88 -9.03 -4.81 -9.49
C PRO A 88 -8.13 -4.52 -8.28
N ASN A 89 -8.27 -3.32 -7.69
CA ASN A 89 -7.50 -2.90 -6.53
C ASN A 89 -8.37 -2.20 -5.49
N TYR A 90 -8.58 -2.85 -4.34
CA TYR A 90 -9.32 -2.29 -3.22
C TYR A 90 -8.98 -2.98 -1.89
N SER A 91 -9.39 -2.36 -0.78
CA SER A 91 -9.33 -2.93 0.56
C SER A 91 -10.68 -3.50 0.94
N ILE A 92 -10.65 -4.61 1.67
CA ILE A 92 -11.79 -5.13 2.42
C ILE A 92 -11.66 -4.65 3.88
#